data_AF-A0A3M1HFK9-F1
#
_entry.id   AF-A0A3M1HFK9-F1
#
_cell.length_a   1.000
_cell.length_b   1.000
_cell.length_c   1.000
_cell.angle_alpha   90.00
_cell.angle_beta   90.00
_cell.angle_gamma   90.00
#
_symmetry.space_group_name_H-M   'P 1'
#
loop_
_entity.id
_entity.type
_entity.pdbx_description
1 polymer ?
#
loop_
_entity_poly.entity_id
_entity_poly.type
_entity_poly.pdbx_seq_one_letter_code
_entity_poly.pdbx_strand_id
1 'polypeptide(L)'
;MNRARYIRWFEEISHRDVPLVGGKNAALGELYRALRPLGVPVPNGFAITAEAYRAALKAKGAWERLEKLLSRLDPDDYEALARTAARAREIVYEAGLPEDVRDEILAAYAALSRSYGEEDLA
;
A
#
# COMPACT_ATOMS: atom_id res chain seq x y z
N MET A 1 5.31 22.45 2.37
CA MET A 1 4.71 21.35 1.58
C MET A 1 4.25 20.29 2.56
N ASN A 2 2.97 19.95 2.57
CA ASN A 2 2.45 18.93 3.47
C ASN A 2 3.05 17.58 3.04
N ARG A 3 3.77 16.89 3.94
CA ARG A 3 4.31 15.55 3.62
C ARG A 3 3.10 14.63 3.43
N ALA A 4 3.01 13.99 2.27
CA ALA A 4 2.00 12.96 2.03
C ALA A 4 2.10 11.90 3.13
N ARG A 5 1.00 11.57 3.80
CA ARG A 5 1.02 10.63 4.92
C ARG A 5 1.08 9.20 4.42
N TYR A 6 0.33 8.92 3.36
CA TYR A 6 0.03 7.58 2.87
C TYR A 6 0.89 7.16 1.69
N ILE A 7 1.64 8.09 1.09
CA ILE A 7 2.47 7.88 -0.10
C ILE A 7 3.95 8.09 0.19
N ARG A 8 4.81 7.23 -0.37
CA ARG A 8 6.27 7.39 -0.38
C ARG A 8 6.81 7.19 -1.79
N TRP A 9 7.52 8.18 -2.33
CA TRP A 9 8.12 8.07 -3.66
C TRP A 9 9.36 7.18 -3.63
N PHE A 10 9.65 6.47 -4.73
CA PHE A 10 10.83 5.61 -4.79
C PHE A 10 12.15 6.37 -4.53
N GLU A 11 12.23 7.65 -4.90
CA GLU A 11 13.38 8.51 -4.60
C GLU A 11 13.57 8.79 -3.10
N GLU A 12 12.51 8.65 -2.30
CA GLU A 12 12.49 8.89 -0.85
C GLU A 12 12.67 7.60 -0.03
N ILE A 13 12.55 6.43 -0.66
CA ILE A 13 12.54 5.13 0.02
C ILE A 13 13.97 4.60 0.23
N SER A 14 14.21 4.06 1.41
CA SER A 14 15.41 3.31 1.77
C SER A 14 15.06 1.99 2.48
N HIS A 15 16.07 1.15 2.75
CA HIS A 15 15.92 -0.04 3.60
C HIS A 15 15.36 0.25 5.00
N ARG A 16 15.46 1.49 5.50
CA ARG A 16 14.88 1.89 6.79
C ARG A 16 13.36 1.98 6.75
N ASP A 17 12.79 2.09 5.56
CA ASP A 17 11.35 2.24 5.34
C ASP A 17 10.64 0.89 5.18
N VAL A 18 11.35 -0.25 5.32
CA VAL A 18 10.74 -1.60 5.27
C VAL A 18 9.50 -1.75 6.17
N PRO A 19 9.47 -1.25 7.42
CA PRO A 19 8.26 -1.31 8.25
C PRO A 19 7.09 -0.48 7.71
N LEU A 20 7.36 0.51 6.86
CA LEU A 20 6.38 1.43 6.31
C LEU A 20 5.88 0.98 4.93
N VAL A 21 6.75 0.48 4.05
CA VAL A 21 6.40 0.16 2.65
C VAL A 21 6.57 -1.32 2.28
N GLY A 22 7.15 -2.13 3.16
CA GLY A 22 7.48 -3.53 2.93
C GLY A 22 8.78 -3.75 2.14
N GLY A 23 9.32 -4.97 2.20
CA GLY A 23 10.63 -5.29 1.63
C GLY A 23 10.74 -5.11 0.12
N LYS A 24 9.66 -5.37 -0.63
CA LYS A 24 9.65 -5.21 -2.10
C LYS A 24 9.79 -3.75 -2.52
N ASN A 25 8.99 -2.87 -1.91
CA ASN A 25 9.04 -1.44 -2.21
C ASN A 25 10.34 -0.81 -1.73
N ALA A 26 10.86 -1.25 -0.58
CA ALA A 26 12.18 -0.84 -0.10
C ALA A 26 13.30 -1.19 -1.11
N ALA A 27 13.29 -2.43 -1.62
CA ALA A 27 14.24 -2.86 -2.65
C ALA A 27 14.10 -2.05 -3.96
N LEU A 28 12.87 -1.77 -4.41
CA LEU A 28 12.63 -0.92 -5.59
C LEU A 28 13.13 0.51 -5.39
N GLY A 29 12.92 1.11 -4.21
CA GLY A 29 13.45 2.44 -3.88
C GLY A 29 14.97 2.49 -3.90
N GLU A 30 15.64 1.49 -3.31
CA GLU A 30 17.11 1.38 -3.35
C GLU A 30 17.61 1.21 -4.80
N LEU A 31 16.98 0.36 -5.61
CA LEU A 31 17.32 0.21 -7.03
C LEU A 31 17.15 1.53 -7.79
N TYR A 32 16.01 2.21 -7.61
CA TYR A 32 15.75 3.49 -8.25
C TYR A 32 16.82 4.52 -7.88
N ARG A 33 17.14 4.67 -6.60
CA ARG A 33 18.13 5.65 -6.12
C ARG A 33 19.56 5.32 -6.55
N ALA A 34 19.94 4.04 -6.59
CA ALA A 34 21.29 3.61 -6.95
C ALA A 34 21.55 3.62 -8.46
N LEU A 35 20.57 3.21 -9.27
CA LEU A 35 20.77 2.93 -10.69
C LEU A 35 20.44 4.12 -11.60
N ARG A 36 19.50 4.98 -11.21
CA ARG A 36 19.09 6.14 -12.02
C ARG A 36 20.22 7.16 -12.24
N PRO A 37 21.09 7.47 -11.25
CA PRO A 37 22.28 8.30 -11.47
C PRO A 37 23.33 7.68 -12.41
N LEU A 38 23.30 6.35 -12.58
CA LEU A 38 24.18 5.61 -13.48
C LEU A 38 23.61 5.51 -14.91
N GLY A 39 22.48 6.18 -15.20
CA GLY A 39 21.82 6.15 -16.50
C GLY A 39 21.05 4.86 -16.80
N VAL A 40 20.92 3.96 -15.82
CA VAL A 40 20.12 2.74 -15.99
C VAL A 40 18.64 3.08 -15.84
N PRO A 41 17.79 2.75 -16.82
CA PRO A 41 16.37 3.08 -16.77
C PRO A 41 15.64 2.21 -15.75
N VAL A 42 15.25 2.82 -14.63
CA VAL A 42 14.33 2.23 -13.64
C VAL A 42 13.03 3.02 -13.68
N PRO A 43 11.86 2.37 -13.87
CA PRO A 43 10.57 3.06 -13.79
C PRO A 43 10.39 3.76 -12.45
N ASN A 44 9.93 5.01 -12.50
CA ASN A 44 9.57 5.75 -11.28
C ASN A 44 8.19 5.29 -10.78
N GLY A 45 7.91 5.59 -9.51
CA GLY A 45 6.65 5.27 -8.87
C GLY A 45 6.64 5.64 -7.41
N PHE A 46 5.57 5.20 -6.74
CA PHE A 46 5.39 5.42 -5.32
C PHE A 46 4.79 4.17 -4.65
N ALA A 47 5.05 4.04 -3.36
CA ALA A 47 4.47 3.01 -2.52
C ALA A 47 3.32 3.58 -1.69
N ILE A 48 2.23 2.82 -1.61
CA ILE A 48 1.17 3.02 -0.63
C ILE A 48 1.65 2.42 0.70
N THR A 49 1.65 3.22 1.76
CA THR A 49 2.23 2.84 3.05
C THR A 49 1.32 1.90 3.85
N ALA A 50 1.91 1.19 4.82
CA ALA A 50 1.19 0.40 5.81
C ALA A 50 0.25 1.24 6.68
N GLU A 51 0.48 2.56 6.80
CA GLU A 51 -0.47 3.46 7.46
C GLU A 51 -1.78 3.59 6.68
N ALA A 52 -1.72 3.64 5.35
CA ALA A 52 -2.91 3.69 4.49
C ALA A 52 -3.76 2.42 4.65
N TYR A 53 -3.10 1.26 4.68
CA TYR A 53 -3.75 -0.02 4.95
C TYR A 53 -4.45 -0.04 6.30
N ARG A 54 -3.78 0.41 7.37
CA ARG A 54 -4.38 0.51 8.71
C ARG A 54 -5.55 1.49 8.75
N ALA A 55 -5.45 2.64 8.07
CA ALA A 55 -6.53 3.61 8.00
C ALA A 55 -7.77 3.01 7.32
N ALA A 56 -7.58 2.30 6.19
CA ALA A 56 -8.67 1.64 5.47
C ALA A 56 -9.38 0.59 6.33
N LEU A 57 -8.63 -0.28 7.01
CA LEU A 57 -9.24 -1.29 7.87
C LEU A 57 -9.93 -0.73 9.12
N LYS A 58 -9.48 0.42 9.64
CA LYS A 58 -10.10 1.04 10.82
C LYS A 58 -11.38 1.81 10.49
N ALA A 59 -11.47 2.43 9.31
CA ALA A 59 -12.56 3.35 8.97
C ALA A 59 -13.98 2.76 9.09
N LYS A 60 -14.14 1.45 8.90
CA LYS A 60 -15.43 0.75 9.05
C LYS A 60 -15.39 -0.42 10.03
N GLY A 61 -14.46 -0.40 10.97
CA GLY A 61 -14.30 -1.47 11.97
C GLY A 61 -13.90 -2.83 11.38
N ALA A 62 -13.31 -2.85 10.18
CA ALA A 62 -12.87 -4.08 9.53
C ALA A 62 -11.71 -4.72 10.29
N TRP A 63 -10.87 -3.92 10.95
CA TRP A 63 -9.79 -4.38 11.82
C TRP A 63 -10.30 -5.29 12.94
N GLU A 64 -11.28 -4.82 13.71
CA GLU A 64 -11.87 -5.54 14.84
C GLU A 64 -12.63 -6.79 14.38
N ARG A 65 -13.31 -6.70 13.22
CA ARG A 65 -13.97 -7.85 12.58
C ARG A 65 -12.98 -8.92 12.18
N LEU A 66 -11.82 -8.54 11.63
CA LEU A 66 -10.74 -9.46 11.27
C LEU A 66 -10.12 -10.09 12.50
N GLU A 67 -9.80 -9.32 13.53
CA GLU A 67 -9.27 -9.86 14.80
C GLU A 67 -10.22 -10.89 15.41
N LYS A 68 -11.52 -10.57 15.49
CA LYS A 68 -12.53 -11.50 16.00
C LYS A 68 -12.62 -12.77 15.16
N LEU A 69 -12.61 -12.64 13.83
CA LEU A 69 -12.67 -13.77 12.91
C LEU A 69 -11.44 -14.69 13.07
N LEU A 70 -10.25 -14.10 13.13
CA LEU A 70 -8.98 -14.83 13.16
C LEU A 70 -8.65 -15.40 14.55
N SER A 71 -9.17 -14.81 15.64
CA SER A 71 -8.93 -15.29 17.01
C SER A 71 -9.41 -16.72 17.30
N ARG A 72 -10.27 -17.27 16.44
CA ARG A 72 -10.90 -18.59 16.59
C ARG A 72 -10.36 -19.62 15.60
N LEU A 73 -9.39 -19.23 14.77
CA LEU A 73 -8.88 -20.08 13.70
C LEU A 73 -7.85 -21.06 14.25
N ASP A 74 -8.11 -22.34 14.05
CA ASP A 74 -7.10 -23.39 14.18
C ASP A 74 -6.31 -23.47 12.86
N PRO A 75 -4.98 -23.23 12.87
CA PRO A 75 -4.17 -23.31 11.66
C PRO A 75 -4.02 -24.72 11.08
N ASP A 76 -4.29 -25.77 11.86
CA ASP A 76 -4.20 -27.17 11.41
C ASP A 76 -5.49 -27.67 10.74
N ASP A 77 -6.60 -26.92 10.87
CA ASP A 77 -7.85 -27.17 10.13
C ASP A 77 -7.84 -26.42 8.79
N TYR A 78 -7.34 -27.08 7.76
CA TYR A 78 -7.23 -26.53 6.40
C TYR A 78 -8.58 -26.11 5.79
N GLU A 79 -9.67 -26.79 6.12
CA GLU A 79 -10.99 -26.41 5.60
C GLU A 79 -11.51 -25.14 6.29
N ALA A 80 -11.37 -25.07 7.61
CA ALA A 80 -11.70 -23.86 8.37
C ALA A 80 -10.81 -22.69 7.95
N LEU A 81 -9.54 -22.93 7.65
CA LEU A 81 -8.61 -21.93 7.13
C LEU A 81 -9.10 -21.36 5.81
N ALA A 82 -9.48 -22.20 4.84
CA ALA A 82 -9.97 -21.76 3.55
C ALA A 82 -11.24 -20.90 3.67
N ARG A 83 -12.23 -21.36 4.47
CA ARG A 83 -13.47 -20.61 4.74
C ARG A 83 -13.20 -19.28 5.44
N THR A 84 -12.33 -19.29 6.44
CA THR A 84 -11.96 -18.10 7.22
C THR A 84 -11.21 -17.09 6.35
N ALA A 85 -10.28 -17.54 5.51
CA ALA A 85 -9.56 -16.68 4.58
C ALA A 85 -10.51 -16.04 3.53
N ALA A 86 -11.50 -16.79 3.05
CA ALA A 86 -12.54 -16.24 2.17
C ALA A 86 -13.31 -15.12 2.86
N ARG A 87 -13.78 -15.36 4.09
CA ARG A 87 -14.50 -14.35 4.87
C ARG A 87 -13.63 -13.14 5.22
N ALA A 88 -12.34 -13.34 5.49
CA ALA A 88 -11.38 -12.26 5.73
C ALA A 88 -11.23 -11.34 4.51
N ARG A 89 -11.16 -11.91 3.29
CA ARG A 89 -11.11 -11.13 2.05
C ARG A 89 -12.37 -10.28 1.87
N GLU A 90 -13.55 -10.85 2.13
CA GLU A 90 -14.81 -10.10 2.08
C GLU A 90 -14.81 -8.90 3.03
N ILE A 91 -14.35 -9.08 4.28
CA ILE A 91 -14.23 -7.98 5.24
C ILE A 91 -13.30 -6.87 4.72
N VAL A 92 -12.16 -7.25 4.12
CA VAL A 92 -11.21 -6.29 3.54
C VAL A 92 -11.86 -5.52 2.37
N TYR A 93 -12.59 -6.20 1.48
CA TYR A 93 -13.26 -5.53 0.36
C TYR A 93 -14.39 -4.60 0.81
N GLU A 94 -15.14 -4.96 1.85
CA GLU A 94 -16.20 -4.13 2.43
C GLU A 94 -15.67 -2.86 3.14
N ALA A 95 -14.42 -2.90 3.64
CA ALA A 95 -13.81 -1.77 4.34
C ALA A 95 -13.78 -0.50 3.48
N GLY A 96 -13.57 -0.66 2.16
CA GLY A 96 -13.42 0.44 1.23
C GLY A 96 -12.17 1.29 1.49
N LEU A 97 -12.08 2.42 0.80
CA LEU A 97 -10.98 3.38 0.91
C LEU A 97 -11.49 4.67 1.57
N PRO A 98 -10.87 5.12 2.68
CA PRO A 98 -11.09 6.45 3.23
C PRO A 98 -10.77 7.54 2.20
N GLU A 99 -11.50 8.66 2.27
CA GLU A 99 -11.37 9.73 1.27
C GLU A 99 -9.97 10.33 1.25
N ASP A 100 -9.36 10.55 2.43
CA ASP A 100 -8.00 11.06 2.55
C ASP A 100 -6.94 10.14 1.92
N VAL A 101 -7.08 8.81 2.12
CA VAL A 101 -6.22 7.82 1.48
C VAL A 101 -6.41 7.82 -0.04
N ARG A 102 -7.66 7.84 -0.51
CA ARG A 102 -7.99 7.89 -1.94
C ARG A 102 -7.41 9.14 -2.59
N ASP A 103 -7.60 10.29 -1.97
CA ASP A 103 -7.22 11.58 -2.54
C ASP A 103 -5.68 11.71 -2.62
N GLU A 104 -4.93 11.19 -1.63
CA GLU A 104 -3.47 11.12 -1.72
C GLU A 104 -2.98 10.18 -2.84
N ILE A 105 -3.64 9.02 -3.03
CA ILE A 105 -3.31 8.09 -4.13
C ILE A 105 -3.55 8.76 -5.49
N LEU A 106 -4.69 9.41 -5.67
CA LEU A 106 -5.02 10.10 -6.92
C LEU A 106 -4.07 11.27 -7.20
N ALA A 107 -3.72 12.05 -6.17
CA ALA A 107 -2.76 13.14 -6.31
C ALA A 107 -1.36 12.62 -6.72
N ALA A 108 -0.90 11.54 -6.10
CA ALA A 108 0.37 10.90 -6.44
C ALA A 108 0.35 10.30 -7.84
N TYR A 109 -0.74 9.64 -8.22
CA TYR A 109 -0.93 9.09 -9.57
C TYR A 109 -0.90 10.19 -10.63
N ALA A 110 -1.65 11.28 -10.44
CA ALA A 110 -1.65 12.41 -11.37
C ALA A 110 -0.25 13.07 -11.48
N ALA A 111 0.51 13.13 -10.39
CA ALA A 111 1.89 13.60 -10.42
C ALA A 111 2.82 12.64 -11.19
N LEU A 112 2.64 11.33 -11.04
CA LEU A 112 3.38 10.32 -11.78
C LEU A 112 3.06 10.42 -13.29
N SER A 113 1.79 10.47 -13.68
CA SER A 113 1.37 10.63 -15.08
C SER A 113 2.00 11.86 -15.75
N ARG A 114 1.93 13.03 -15.08
CA ARG A 114 2.58 14.25 -15.58
C ARG A 114 4.09 14.08 -15.78
N SER A 115 4.77 13.34 -14.89
CA SER A 115 6.21 13.07 -15.04
C SER A 115 6.57 12.19 -16.25
N TYR A 116 5.59 11.43 -16.76
CA TYR A 116 5.72 10.61 -17.96
C TYR A 116 5.16 11.29 -19.23
N GLY A 117 4.66 12.53 -19.12
CA GLY A 117 4.07 13.26 -20.25
C GLY A 117 2.66 12.76 -20.63
N GLU A 118 2.01 11.98 -19.77
CA GLU A 118 0.62 11.56 -19.94
C GLU A 118 -0.29 12.64 -19.33
N GLU A 119 -0.95 13.42 -20.19
CA GLU A 119 -2.02 14.35 -19.83
C GLU A 119 -3.37 13.60 -19.92
N ASP A 120 -4.15 13.62 -18.83
CA ASP A 120 -5.46 12.97 -18.66
C ASP A 120 -5.52 11.45 -18.43
N LEU A 121 -5.47 11.07 -17.15
CA LEU A 121 -6.09 9.84 -16.64
C LEU A 121 -7.03 10.16 -15.46
N ALA A 122 -7.71 11.31 -15.54
CA ALA A 122 -8.70 11.77 -14.57
C ALA A 122 -10.05 11.07 -14.76
#